data_AF-A0A957ZLT1-F1
#
_entry.id   AF-A0A957ZLT1-F1
#
_cell.length_a   1.000
_cell.length_b   1.000
_cell.length_c   1.000
_cell.angle_alpha   90.00
_cell.angle_beta   90.00
_cell.angle_gamma   90.00
#
_symmetry.space_group_name_H-M   'P 1'
#
loop_
_entity.id
_entity.type
_entity.pdbx_description
1 polymer ?
#
loop_
_entity_poly.entity_id
_entity_poly.type
_entity_poly.pdbx_seq_one_letter_code
_entity_poly.pdbx_strand_id
1 'polypeptide(L)'
;MEIQYDSGADRVAIALASRRLGTKVLTAKGLLKRFAGQAVVDHVDLHLEPGDRIGILGPNGAGKSTLLDILAGKLRPDAGTVLWGETVEIGYYDQRSAGLRDEMRLLEFIEKEAPLIRTKDGDRVEAAQMLEWFLFP
;
A
#
# COMPACT_ATOMS: atom_id res chain seq x y z
N MET A 1 11.10 -9.42 13.04
CA MET A 1 10.67 -8.57 11.92
C MET A 1 11.48 -7.30 12.02
N GLU A 2 12.06 -6.85 10.92
CA GLU A 2 12.89 -5.64 10.85
C GLU A 2 12.30 -4.70 9.80
N ILE A 3 12.35 -3.40 10.05
CA ILE A 3 11.85 -2.35 9.14
C ILE A 3 13.05 -1.53 8.69
N GLN A 4 13.26 -1.46 7.38
CA GLN A 4 14.32 -0.67 6.78
C GLN A 4 13.72 0.49 5.98
N TYR A 5 14.31 1.67 6.13
CA TYR A 5 13.94 2.87 5.39
C TYR A 5 14.91 3.04 4.22
N ASP A 6 14.37 3.25 3.02
CA ASP A 6 15.16 3.55 1.83
C ASP A 6 14.78 4.92 1.27
N SER A 7 15.79 5.78 1.11
CA SER A 7 15.68 7.11 0.48
C SER A 7 16.23 7.12 -0.96
N GLY A 8 16.45 5.94 -1.55
CA GLY A 8 17.13 5.70 -2.82
C GLY A 8 16.42 6.22 -4.08
N ALA A 9 17.23 6.75 -5.00
CA ALA A 9 16.86 7.52 -6.19
C ALA A 9 16.53 6.69 -7.45
N ASP A 10 16.25 5.38 -7.33
CA ASP A 10 15.88 4.55 -8.49
C ASP A 10 14.36 4.56 -8.73
N ARG A 11 14.01 5.22 -9.83
CA ARG A 11 12.67 5.65 -10.19
C ARG A 11 11.95 4.63 -11.06
N VAL A 12 11.27 3.68 -10.42
CA VAL A 12 10.00 3.20 -10.98
C VAL A 12 8.96 4.27 -10.65
N ALA A 13 8.82 5.26 -11.54
CA ALA A 13 7.80 6.29 -11.41
C ALA A 13 6.50 5.74 -11.99
N ILE A 14 5.64 5.19 -11.13
CA ILE A 14 4.22 5.03 -11.48
C ILE A 14 3.64 6.45 -11.50
N ALA A 15 3.65 7.09 -12.66
CA ALA A 15 3.18 8.46 -12.88
C ALA A 15 1.63 8.53 -12.95
N LEU A 16 0.94 7.83 -12.05
CA LEU A 16 -0.50 7.98 -11.86
C LEU A 16 -0.74 9.23 -11.00
N ALA A 17 -1.89 9.90 -11.15
CA ALA A 17 -2.23 11.06 -10.32
C ALA A 17 -2.12 10.75 -8.83
N SER A 18 -1.01 11.10 -8.21
CA SER A 18 -0.93 11.11 -6.76
C SER A 18 -1.49 12.45 -6.28
N ARG A 19 -2.55 12.39 -5.49
CA ARG A 19 -2.98 13.56 -4.71
C ARG A 19 -1.77 14.02 -3.88
N ARG A 20 -1.58 15.34 -3.76
CA ARG A 20 -0.49 15.89 -2.95
C ARG A 20 -0.65 15.39 -1.50
N LEU A 21 0.27 14.56 -1.06
CA LEU A 21 0.34 14.13 0.33
C LEU A 21 0.70 15.33 1.20
N GLY A 22 -0.04 15.52 2.30
CA GLY A 22 0.32 16.46 3.36
C GLY A 22 1.60 16.02 4.08
N THR A 23 2.10 16.82 5.01
CA THR A 23 3.40 16.58 5.68
C THR A 23 3.42 15.37 6.61
N LYS A 24 2.27 14.71 6.84
CA LYS A 24 2.16 13.50 7.66
C LYS A 24 1.49 12.41 6.82
N VAL A 25 2.11 11.24 6.75
CA VAL A 25 1.51 10.08 6.06
C VAL A 25 0.98 9.08 7.08
N LEU A 26 1.85 8.57 7.95
CA LEU A 26 1.47 7.54 8.92
C LEU A 26 2.21 7.73 10.23
N THR A 27 1.52 7.52 11.34
CA THR A 27 2.15 7.32 12.64
C THR A 27 1.49 6.13 13.32
N ALA A 28 2.27 5.10 13.57
CA ALA A 28 1.88 3.94 14.36
C ALA A 28 2.69 3.93 15.65
N LYS A 29 2.03 3.72 16.79
CA LYS A 29 2.68 3.69 18.10
C LYS A 29 2.29 2.47 18.91
N GLY A 30 3.28 1.75 19.41
CA GLY A 30 3.16 0.64 20.33
C GLY A 30 2.28 -0.49 19.80
N LEU A 31 2.34 -0.77 18.49
CA LEU A 31 1.47 -1.79 17.89
C LEU A 31 1.79 -3.16 18.49
N LEU A 32 0.77 -3.80 19.02
CA LEU A 32 0.84 -5.16 19.56
C LEU A 32 -0.28 -5.99 18.94
N LYS A 33 0.06 -7.20 18.49
CA LYS A 33 -0.91 -8.20 18.06
C LYS A 33 -0.47 -9.59 18.48
N ARG A 34 -1.37 -10.31 19.14
CA ARG A 34 -1.17 -11.69 19.58
C ARG A 34 -2.14 -12.62 18.88
N PHE A 35 -1.66 -13.83 18.57
CA PHE A 35 -2.49 -14.95 18.16
C PHE A 35 -2.19 -16.13 19.07
N ALA A 36 -3.23 -16.73 19.66
CA ALA A 36 -3.09 -17.83 20.61
C ALA A 36 -2.05 -17.56 21.73
N GLY A 37 -1.97 -16.30 22.20
CA GLY A 37 -1.02 -15.86 23.24
C GLY A 37 0.36 -15.44 22.73
N GLN A 38 0.78 -15.87 21.54
CA GLN A 38 2.07 -15.50 20.95
C GLN A 38 2.01 -14.13 20.29
N ALA A 39 2.96 -13.24 20.61
CA ALA A 39 3.09 -11.95 19.94
C ALA A 39 3.63 -12.15 18.51
N VAL A 40 2.88 -11.62 17.54
CA VAL A 40 3.22 -11.65 16.11
C VAL A 40 3.59 -10.25 15.62
N VAL A 41 2.99 -9.22 16.21
CA VAL A 41 3.49 -7.84 16.17
C VAL A 41 3.71 -7.44 17.62
N ASP A 42 4.90 -6.94 17.95
CA ASP A 42 5.29 -6.68 19.34
C ASP A 42 5.96 -5.31 19.46
N HIS A 43 5.24 -4.36 20.08
CA HIS A 43 5.69 -2.98 20.34
C HIS A 43 6.31 -2.29 19.11
N VAL A 44 5.62 -2.36 17.96
CA VAL A 44 6.11 -1.71 16.74
C VAL A 44 5.68 -0.24 16.71
N ASP A 45 6.67 0.64 16.63
CA ASP A 45 6.51 2.06 16.31
C ASP A 45 6.92 2.31 14.86
N LEU A 46 6.14 3.11 14.14
CA LEU A 46 6.41 3.46 12.74
C LEU A 46 6.01 4.91 12.46
N HIS A 47 6.86 5.63 11.75
CA HIS A 47 6.56 6.98 11.30
C HIS A 47 6.92 7.10 9.82
N LEU A 48 5.98 7.52 8.98
CA LEU A 48 6.19 7.73 7.55
C LEU A 48 5.89 9.17 7.15
N GLU A 49 6.80 9.72 6.36
CA GLU A 49 6.71 11.00 5.69
C GLU A 49 6.44 10.81 4.17
N PRO A 50 6.02 11.88 3.45
CA PRO A 50 5.81 11.79 2.02
C PRO A 50 7.07 11.41 1.25
N GLY A 51 6.97 10.34 0.47
CA GLY A 51 8.08 9.84 -0.36
C GLY A 51 8.86 8.70 0.30
N ASP A 52 8.63 8.43 1.59
CA ASP A 52 9.26 7.31 2.28
C ASP A 52 8.88 5.98 1.64
N ARG A 53 9.88 5.09 1.56
CA ARG A 53 9.70 3.69 1.20
C ARG A 53 10.25 2.84 2.32
N ILE A 54 9.43 1.90 2.79
CA ILE A 54 9.81 0.98 3.85
C ILE A 54 9.81 -0.47 3.36
N GLY A 55 10.89 -1.18 3.64
CA GLY A 55 11.00 -2.62 3.48
C GLY A 55 10.73 -3.32 4.82
N ILE A 56 9.81 -4.29 4.84
CA ILE A 56 9.55 -5.13 6.01
C ILE A 56 10.17 -6.50 5.77
N LEU A 57 11.20 -6.83 6.55
CA LEU A 57 12.00 -8.04 6.40
C LEU A 57 11.78 -9.02 7.55
N GLY A 58 11.91 -10.32 7.23
CA GLY A 58 11.83 -11.40 8.20
C GLY A 58 11.33 -12.71 7.59
N PRO A 59 11.44 -13.85 8.30
CA PRO A 59 11.02 -15.15 7.79
C PRO A 59 9.50 -15.22 7.56
N ASN A 60 9.06 -16.25 6.85
CA ASN A 60 7.63 -16.53 6.72
C ASN A 60 7.02 -16.82 8.10
N GLY A 61 5.81 -16.32 8.34
CA GLY A 61 5.17 -16.39 9.66
C GLY A 61 5.63 -15.33 10.68
N ALA A 62 6.62 -14.48 10.36
CA ALA A 62 7.12 -13.44 11.28
C ALA A 62 6.16 -12.25 11.52
N GLY A 63 4.93 -12.29 10.99
CA GLY A 63 3.93 -11.24 11.20
C GLY A 63 3.93 -10.09 10.19
N LYS A 64 4.66 -10.20 9.08
CA LYS A 64 4.73 -9.13 8.05
C LYS A 64 3.34 -8.78 7.48
N SER A 65 2.61 -9.77 6.98
CA SER A 65 1.26 -9.56 6.46
C SER A 65 0.31 -9.07 7.55
N THR A 66 0.46 -9.57 8.78
CA THR A 66 -0.30 -9.08 9.95
C THR A 66 -0.07 -7.59 10.20
N LEU A 67 1.19 -7.13 10.16
CA LEU A 67 1.51 -5.71 10.31
C LEU A 67 0.89 -4.90 9.17
N LEU A 68 1.03 -5.35 7.93
CA LEU A 68 0.44 -4.69 6.76
C LEU A 68 -1.09 -4.60 6.85
N ASP A 69 -1.77 -5.68 7.28
CA ASP A 69 -3.22 -5.70 7.50
C ASP A 69 -3.65 -4.73 8.62
N ILE A 70 -2.83 -4.58 9.67
CA ILE A 70 -3.06 -3.61 10.75
C ILE A 70 -2.96 -2.18 10.22
N LEU A 71 -1.88 -1.88 9.49
CA LEU A 71 -1.68 -0.54 8.92
C LEU A 71 -2.79 -0.20 7.92
N ALA A 72 -3.22 -1.16 7.10
CA ALA A 72 -4.32 -1.00 6.15
C ALA A 72 -5.72 -0.95 6.80
N GLY A 73 -5.81 -1.07 8.13
CA GLY A 73 -7.09 -1.06 8.86
C GLY A 73 -7.93 -2.33 8.67
N LYS A 74 -7.42 -3.35 7.99
CA LYS A 74 -8.09 -4.65 7.79
C LYS A 74 -8.08 -5.51 9.06
N LEU A 75 -7.10 -5.30 9.92
CA LEU A 75 -6.97 -6.00 11.20
C LEU A 75 -6.79 -5.00 12.34
N ARG A 76 -7.55 -5.16 13.43
CA ARG A 76 -7.34 -4.31 14.61
C ARG A 76 -6.16 -4.83 15.44
N PRO A 77 -5.25 -3.96 15.88
CA PRO A 77 -4.23 -4.34 16.86
C PRO A 77 -4.89 -4.59 18.21
N ASP A 78 -4.22 -5.36 19.08
CA ASP A 78 -4.68 -5.59 20.45
C ASP A 78 -4.29 -4.42 21.37
N ALA A 79 -3.19 -3.73 21.06
CA ALA A 79 -2.77 -2.50 21.70
C ALA A 79 -2.04 -1.56 20.71
N GLY A 80 -1.91 -0.29 21.09
CA GLY A 80 -1.29 0.74 20.27
C GLY A 80 -2.29 1.46 19.36
N THR A 81 -1.77 2.35 18.51
CA THR A 81 -2.59 3.21 17.63
C THR A 81 -1.98 3.34 16.25
N VAL A 82 -2.82 3.50 15.24
CA VAL A 82 -2.45 3.81 13.85
C VAL A 82 -3.19 5.09 13.47
N LEU A 83 -2.44 6.11 13.05
CA LEU A 83 -2.97 7.41 12.62
C LEU A 83 -2.46 7.71 11.21
N TRP A 84 -3.39 7.79 10.27
CA TRP A 84 -3.10 8.22 8.90
C TRP A 84 -3.27 9.73 8.75
N GLY A 85 -2.48 10.34 7.87
CA GLY A 85 -2.66 11.74 7.47
C GLY A 85 -3.99 11.95 6.74
N GLU A 86 -4.59 13.13 6.90
CA GLU A 86 -5.93 13.44 6.38
C GLU A 86 -6.05 13.31 4.85
N THR A 87 -4.96 13.56 4.13
CA THR A 87 -4.92 13.49 2.66
C THR A 87 -4.54 12.11 2.13
N VAL A 88 -4.31 11.13 3.01
CA VAL A 88 -3.84 9.81 2.60
C VAL A 88 -5.00 8.95 2.14
N GLU A 89 -4.87 8.41 0.93
CA GLU A 89 -5.73 7.36 0.41
C GLU A 89 -4.92 6.07 0.35
N ILE A 90 -5.40 5.01 1.00
CA ILE A 90 -4.65 3.77 1.18
C ILE A 90 -4.94 2.83 0.00
N GLY A 91 -3.90 2.49 -0.76
CA GLY A 91 -3.90 1.34 -1.66
C GLY A 91 -3.31 0.12 -0.94
N TYR A 92 -3.96 -1.04 -1.04
CA TYR A 92 -3.48 -2.27 -0.42
C TYR A 92 -3.52 -3.43 -1.42
N TYR A 93 -2.34 -3.97 -1.73
CA TYR A 93 -2.18 -5.13 -2.59
C TYR A 93 -1.70 -6.33 -1.76
N ASP A 94 -2.54 -7.35 -1.63
CA ASP A 94 -2.21 -8.58 -0.90
C ASP A 94 -1.56 -9.64 -1.80
N GLN A 95 -1.01 -10.67 -1.16
CA GLN A 95 -0.34 -11.78 -1.85
C GLN A 95 -1.31 -12.70 -2.61
N ARG A 96 -2.60 -12.62 -2.30
CA ARG A 96 -3.65 -13.32 -3.05
C ARG A 96 -4.22 -12.26 -3.96
N SER A 97 -4.09 -12.39 -5.28
CA SER A 97 -4.63 -11.43 -6.25
C SER A 97 -6.17 -11.40 -6.25
N ALA A 98 -6.77 -11.13 -5.09
CA ALA A 98 -8.16 -11.35 -4.79
C ALA A 98 -9.00 -10.39 -5.63
N GLY A 99 -9.82 -10.94 -6.51
CA GLY A 99 -10.68 -10.16 -7.40
C GLY A 99 -10.22 -10.11 -8.86
N LEU A 100 -8.97 -10.48 -9.16
CA LEU A 100 -8.58 -10.77 -10.54
C LEU A 100 -9.22 -12.10 -10.94
N ARG A 101 -10.06 -12.06 -11.99
CA ARG A 101 -10.64 -13.25 -12.60
C ARG A 101 -9.79 -13.59 -13.81
N ASP A 102 -9.20 -14.78 -13.83
CA ASP A 102 -8.31 -15.24 -14.92
C ASP A 102 -8.97 -15.18 -16.30
N GLU A 103 -10.30 -15.23 -16.35
CA GLU A 103 -11.11 -15.20 -17.57
C GLU A 103 -11.33 -13.78 -18.13
N MET A 104 -11.04 -12.72 -17.35
CA MET A 104 -11.28 -11.33 -17.73
C MET A 104 -10.03 -10.70 -18.33
N ARG A 105 -10.19 -9.95 -19.43
CA ARG A 105 -9.06 -9.19 -20.00
C ARG A 105 -8.67 -8.06 -19.05
N LEU A 106 -7.37 -7.78 -18.96
CA LEU A 106 -6.84 -6.72 -18.11
C LEU A 106 -7.48 -5.34 -18.41
N LEU A 107 -7.68 -5.04 -19.69
CA LEU A 107 -8.37 -3.81 -20.12
C LEU A 107 -9.80 -3.74 -19.56
N GLU A 108 -10.60 -4.79 -19.72
CA GLU A 108 -11.98 -4.85 -19.24
C GLU A 108 -12.05 -4.69 -17.71
N PHE A 109 -11.09 -5.28 -16.99
CA PHE A 109 -10.99 -5.13 -15.54
C PHE A 109 -10.73 -3.67 -15.14
N ILE A 110 -9.76 -3.01 -15.79
CA ILE A 110 -9.42 -1.61 -15.48
C ILE A 110 -10.54 -0.66 -15.89
N GLU A 111 -11.18 -0.85 -17.05
CA GLU A 111 -12.31 -0.03 -17.49
C GLU A 111 -13.49 -0.11 -16.52
N LYS A 112 -13.74 -1.28 -15.95
CA LYS A 112 -14.81 -1.48 -14.98
C LYS A 112 -14.54 -0.74 -13.66
N GLU A 113 -13.30 -0.76 -13.18
CA GLU A 113 -12.93 -0.19 -11.88
C GLU A 113 -12.54 1.30 -11.97
N ALA A 114 -11.94 1.72 -13.08
CA ALA A 114 -11.41 3.06 -13.32
C ALA A 114 -11.47 3.44 -14.81
N PRO A 115 -12.67 3.74 -15.35
CA PRO A 115 -12.84 4.04 -16.78
C PRO A 115 -12.10 5.31 -17.25
N LEU A 116 -11.87 6.26 -16.34
CA LEU A 116 -11.12 7.48 -16.58
C LEU A 116 -10.09 7.67 -15.47
N ILE A 117 -8.83 7.48 -15.82
CA ILE A 117 -7.71 7.61 -14.89
C ILE A 117 -7.20 9.03 -14.97
N ARG A 118 -7.06 9.69 -13.81
CA ARG A 118 -6.43 11.00 -13.75
C ARG A 118 -4.91 10.83 -13.73
N THR A 119 -4.20 11.68 -14.46
CA THR A 119 -2.75 11.81 -14.39
C THR A 119 -2.36 12.90 -13.41
N LYS A 120 -1.09 12.91 -13.01
CA LYS A 120 -0.54 13.91 -12.07
C LYS A 120 -0.76 15.35 -12.55
N ASP A 121 -0.77 15.57 -13.85
CA ASP A 121 -0.93 16.89 -14.48
C ASP A 121 -2.41 17.31 -14.61
N GLY A 122 -3.34 16.45 -14.19
CA GLY A 122 -4.78 16.70 -14.19
C GLY A 122 -5.51 16.21 -15.44
N ASP A 123 -4.76 15.71 -16.43
CA ASP A 123 -5.31 15.10 -17.62
C ASP A 123 -6.06 13.81 -17.29
N ARG A 124 -6.96 13.40 -18.18
CA ARG A 124 -7.68 12.14 -18.10
C ARG A 124 -7.21 11.24 -19.21
N VAL A 125 -6.82 10.03 -18.87
CA VAL A 125 -6.43 8.98 -19.81
C VAL A 125 -7.39 7.81 -19.71
N GLU A 126 -7.66 7.18 -20.84
CA GLU A 126 -8.42 5.94 -20.91
C GLU A 126 -7.58 4.76 -20.42
N ALA A 127 -8.25 3.70 -19.96
CA ALA A 127 -7.59 2.48 -19.48
C ALA A 127 -6.65 1.87 -20.53
N ALA A 128 -7.05 1.86 -21.82
CA ALA A 128 -6.23 1.36 -22.92
C ALA A 128 -4.92 2.15 -23.05
N GLN A 129 -4.99 3.48 -23.00
CA GLN A 129 -3.82 4.34 -23.10
C GLN A 129 -2.86 4.19 -21.90
N MET A 130 -3.40 3.95 -20.69
CA MET A 130 -2.57 3.61 -19.53
C MET A 130 -1.84 2.28 -19.74
N LEU A 131 -2.52 1.27 -20.29
CA LEU A 131 -1.95 -0.06 -20.51
C LEU A 131 -0.77 -0.06 -21.48
N GLU A 132 -0.80 0.80 -22.50
CA GLU A 132 0.33 1.02 -23.41
C GLU A 132 1.60 1.45 -22.65
N TRP A 133 1.48 2.25 -21.58
CA TRP A 133 2.65 2.66 -20.77
C TRP A 133 3.34 1.48 -20.08
N PHE A 134 2.60 0.40 -19.84
CA PHE A 134 3.11 -0.83 -19.26
C PHE A 134 3.40 -1.90 -20.33
N LEU A 135 3.39 -1.53 -21.62
CA LEU A 135 3.67 -2.40 -22.76
C LEU A 135 2.66 -3.55 -22.92
N PHE A 136 1.41 -3.33 -22.49
CA PHE A 136 0.29 -4.21 -22.83
C PHE A 136 -0.36 -3.68 -24.12
N PRO A 137 -0.20 -4.38 -25.27
CA PRO A 137 -0.77 -3.96 -26.55
C PRO A 137 -2.29 -4.19 -26.66
#